data_AF-A0A6M7UPF6-F1
#
_entry.id   AF-A0A6M7UPF6-F1
#
_cell.length_a   1.000
_cell.length_b   1.000
_cell.length_c   1.000
_cell.angle_alpha   90.00
_cell.angle_beta   90.00
_cell.angle_gamma   90.00
#
_symmetry.space_group_name_H-M   'P 1'
#
loop_
_entity.id
_entity.type
_entity.pdbx_description
1 polymer ?
#
loop_
_entity_poly.entity_id
_entity_poly.type
_entity_poly.pdbx_seq_one_letter_code
_entity_poly.pdbx_strand_id
1 'polypeptide(L)'
;MDRVFVEYYEEELTHIRGLAAEFADMHPAVARNLSLDTVPCPDPYVERLLDGVAFLAARTRLKVDAERSRFSRSVLDVLYPDLVTPAPATAMAVLKPGQQVQTMPAGHVVKRNTRLVSSLQPGLSTRCTFSTAQDMTLWPIAITSVSYFQDRSALAAAGIGPIGGTGGEAALRLALTRTGKGKLDELALDQLDLYFAGRTKAPLLFDAIFGACVAIGARPEGKTNRLSPLPGPEMVGISDDEALMPRTRPTFEGYRLLREYFVMPERFHYARVSGLQPVVRTCEGGLEIIFLFRRPAPELADLTPADFELFATPIINLFERECNVVELDQRKTRQVLHADRTRARDFEIYRVLRVEDADSEGSDAEIPELFSLGQNRGSGWVYSTERRPRRATEDERRDGLTRTSYTGDDVFLAVSRPLASATNRPLKRLDIMALCTNRDLPILDDNPTLTLEAGDPVESVRLLGALRPPQPAIPAALPTGADGESRADDLAWRLVAQLALNFLSLAKEGRGVDPLHALLDLYADRGDPSLARNVHSIVRIDSRPVIERLQIDGPMCFGRGTEVTLHVDQSVLAGQSTLLLSALLARLFARHAGINGFVRTRTRLLQKQEDVPWPMTPGNRYLI
;
A
#
# COMPACT_ATOMS: atom_id res chain seq x y z
N MET A 1 -14.74 22.55 -20.26
CA MET A 1 -16.12 22.00 -20.25
C MET A 1 -15.99 20.52 -20.57
N ASP A 2 -16.73 19.65 -19.87
CA ASP A 2 -16.50 18.20 -19.94
C ASP A 2 -16.89 17.67 -21.34
N ARG A 3 -15.94 17.09 -22.08
CA ARG A 3 -16.15 16.63 -23.47
C ARG A 3 -17.29 15.62 -23.56
N VAL A 4 -17.44 14.79 -22.54
CA VAL A 4 -18.51 13.78 -22.43
C VAL A 4 -19.89 14.43 -22.33
N PHE A 5 -20.01 15.54 -21.58
CA PHE A 5 -21.30 16.22 -21.49
C PHE A 5 -21.74 16.82 -22.83
N VAL A 6 -20.78 17.28 -23.64
CA VAL A 6 -21.07 17.82 -24.99
C VAL A 6 -21.58 16.70 -25.90
N GLU A 7 -20.98 15.51 -25.87
CA GLU A 7 -21.44 14.35 -26.64
C GLU A 7 -22.89 13.96 -26.27
N TYR A 8 -23.20 13.85 -24.96
CA TYR A 8 -24.58 13.59 -24.52
C TYR A 8 -25.54 14.71 -24.93
N TYR A 9 -25.09 15.97 -24.89
CA TYR A 9 -25.91 17.10 -25.32
C TYR A 9 -26.23 17.03 -26.81
N GLU A 10 -25.24 16.75 -27.66
CA GLU A 10 -25.41 16.65 -29.11
C GLU A 10 -26.30 15.45 -29.50
N GLU A 11 -26.14 14.31 -28.81
CA GLU A 11 -27.01 13.15 -28.97
C GLU A 11 -28.47 13.47 -28.60
N GLU A 12 -28.70 14.06 -27.43
CA GLU A 12 -30.06 14.40 -26.98
C GLU A 12 -30.70 15.49 -27.85
N LEU A 13 -29.91 16.46 -28.32
CA LEU A 13 -30.39 17.48 -29.25
C LEU A 13 -30.80 16.86 -30.58
N THR A 14 -30.01 15.91 -31.10
CA THR A 14 -30.35 15.16 -32.32
C THR A 14 -31.59 14.32 -32.11
N HIS A 15 -31.73 13.66 -30.96
CA HIS A 15 -32.89 12.84 -30.62
C HIS A 15 -34.16 13.69 -30.51
N ILE A 16 -34.12 14.83 -29.80
CA ILE A 16 -35.26 15.75 -29.65
C ILE A 16 -35.68 16.31 -31.01
N ARG A 17 -34.72 16.66 -31.88
CA ARG A 17 -35.01 17.11 -33.25
C ARG A 17 -35.67 16.00 -34.10
N GLY A 18 -35.24 14.75 -33.94
CA GLY A 18 -35.89 13.59 -34.56
C GLY A 18 -37.34 13.41 -34.08
N LEU A 19 -37.56 13.46 -32.77
CA LEU A 19 -38.92 13.38 -32.18
C LEU A 19 -39.82 14.53 -32.64
N ALA A 20 -39.27 15.74 -32.79
CA ALA A 20 -40.02 16.88 -33.30
C ALA A 20 -40.46 16.66 -34.75
N ALA A 21 -39.60 16.08 -35.60
CA ALA A 21 -39.95 15.73 -36.98
C ALA A 21 -41.03 14.64 -37.03
N GLU A 22 -40.89 13.56 -36.26
CA GLU A 22 -41.91 12.50 -36.16
C GLU A 22 -43.26 13.05 -35.67
N PHE A 23 -43.24 13.95 -34.68
CA PHE A 23 -44.43 14.62 -34.19
C PHE A 23 -45.07 15.52 -35.26
N ALA A 24 -44.26 16.23 -36.06
CA ALA A 24 -44.75 17.07 -37.14
C ALA A 24 -45.42 16.26 -38.26
N ASP A 25 -44.87 15.09 -38.59
CA ASP A 25 -45.45 14.16 -39.57
C ASP A 25 -46.80 13.61 -39.09
N MET A 26 -46.90 13.23 -37.80
CA MET A 26 -48.14 12.70 -37.22
C MET A 26 -49.21 13.78 -36.96
N HIS A 27 -48.80 15.01 -36.62
CA HIS A 27 -49.68 16.08 -36.18
C HIS A 27 -49.38 17.45 -36.84
N PRO A 28 -49.51 17.56 -38.17
CA PRO A 28 -49.05 18.73 -38.94
C PRO A 28 -49.79 20.04 -38.62
N ALA A 29 -51.03 19.96 -38.13
CA ALA A 29 -51.78 21.15 -37.69
C ALA A 29 -51.23 21.74 -36.38
N VAL A 30 -50.82 20.87 -35.44
CA VAL A 30 -50.28 21.29 -34.14
C VAL A 30 -48.82 21.71 -34.28
N ALA A 31 -48.02 20.98 -35.07
CA ALA A 31 -46.63 21.33 -35.35
C ALA A 31 -46.48 22.72 -35.99
N ARG A 32 -47.35 23.09 -36.94
CA ARG A 32 -47.34 24.45 -37.53
C ARG A 32 -47.62 25.57 -36.53
N ASN A 33 -48.49 25.32 -35.54
CA ASN A 33 -48.75 26.30 -34.48
C ASN A 33 -47.56 26.48 -33.53
N LEU A 34 -46.67 25.48 -33.47
CA LEU A 34 -45.46 25.49 -32.64
C LEU A 34 -44.19 25.74 -33.45
N SER A 35 -44.30 25.99 -34.76
CA SER A 35 -43.18 26.16 -35.70
C SER A 35 -42.20 24.98 -35.72
N LEU A 36 -42.70 23.75 -35.54
CA LEU A 36 -41.90 22.51 -35.56
C LEU A 36 -41.89 21.81 -36.93
N ASP A 37 -42.35 22.49 -37.98
CA ASP A 37 -42.50 21.98 -39.34
C ASP A 37 -41.18 21.94 -40.14
N THR A 38 -40.14 22.63 -39.67
CA THR A 38 -38.79 22.56 -40.23
C THR A 38 -37.77 22.37 -39.12
N VAL A 39 -36.76 21.52 -39.36
CA VAL A 39 -35.62 21.29 -38.44
C VAL A 39 -34.34 21.79 -39.09
N PRO A 40 -33.58 22.72 -38.47
CA PRO A 40 -33.82 23.35 -37.17
C PRO A 40 -35.03 24.30 -37.16
N CYS A 41 -35.61 24.52 -35.97
CA CYS A 41 -36.82 25.34 -35.80
C CYS A 41 -36.54 26.80 -36.22
N PRO A 42 -37.40 27.43 -37.05
CA PRO A 42 -37.18 28.78 -37.53
C PRO A 42 -37.46 29.82 -36.43
N ASP A 43 -38.21 29.48 -35.37
CA ASP A 43 -38.39 30.32 -34.19
C ASP A 43 -37.20 30.17 -33.22
N PRO A 44 -36.38 31.22 -33.02
CA PRO A 44 -35.23 31.15 -32.13
C PRO A 44 -35.56 30.87 -30.67
N TYR A 45 -36.76 31.21 -30.19
CA TYR A 45 -37.17 30.96 -28.80
C TYR A 45 -37.53 29.49 -28.58
N VAL A 46 -38.22 28.89 -29.55
CA VAL A 46 -38.57 27.47 -29.52
C VAL A 46 -37.31 26.63 -29.68
N GLU A 47 -36.40 26.98 -30.61
CA GLU A 47 -35.13 26.28 -30.76
C GLU A 47 -34.29 26.35 -29.46
N ARG A 48 -34.19 27.51 -28.83
CA ARG A 48 -33.48 27.66 -27.54
C ARG A 48 -34.14 26.91 -26.39
N LEU A 49 -35.46 26.72 -26.43
CA LEU A 49 -36.18 25.87 -25.48
C LEU A 49 -35.81 24.40 -25.71
N LEU A 50 -35.77 23.94 -26.96
CA LEU A 50 -35.35 22.58 -27.31
C LEU A 50 -33.89 22.34 -26.90
N ASP A 51 -32.99 23.28 -27.16
CA ASP A 51 -31.61 23.27 -26.65
C ASP A 51 -31.58 23.16 -25.11
N GLY A 52 -32.40 23.95 -24.41
CA GLY A 52 -32.51 23.90 -22.96
C GLY A 52 -33.01 22.56 -22.44
N VAL A 53 -34.00 21.96 -23.11
CA VAL A 53 -34.53 20.62 -22.78
C VAL A 53 -33.47 19.55 -23.05
N ALA A 54 -32.77 19.61 -24.18
CA ALA A 54 -31.66 18.72 -24.51
C ALA A 54 -30.55 18.79 -23.44
N PHE A 55 -30.20 20.00 -22.99
CA PHE A 55 -29.21 20.21 -21.93
C PHE A 55 -29.63 19.54 -20.60
N LEU A 56 -30.89 19.67 -20.20
CA LEU A 56 -31.40 19.05 -18.97
C LEU A 56 -31.53 17.53 -19.09
N ALA A 57 -32.00 17.03 -20.25
CA ALA A 57 -32.10 15.61 -20.55
C ALA A 57 -30.72 14.95 -20.55
N ALA A 58 -29.75 15.53 -21.28
CA ALA A 58 -28.37 15.08 -21.33
C ALA A 58 -27.74 15.00 -19.94
N ARG A 59 -27.97 16.03 -19.10
CA ARG A 59 -27.47 16.05 -17.72
C ARG A 59 -28.08 14.96 -16.86
N THR A 60 -29.34 14.61 -17.09
CA THR A 60 -30.04 13.57 -16.34
C THR A 60 -29.55 12.20 -16.77
N ARG A 61 -29.50 11.94 -18.08
CA ARG A 61 -28.98 10.70 -18.66
C ARG A 61 -27.54 10.43 -18.24
N LEU A 62 -26.66 11.43 -18.37
CA LEU A 62 -25.27 11.35 -17.90
C LEU A 62 -25.16 10.95 -16.42
N LYS A 63 -26.02 11.52 -15.56
CA LYS A 63 -26.03 11.16 -14.14
C LYS A 63 -26.50 9.73 -13.89
N VAL A 64 -27.55 9.28 -14.59
CA VAL A 64 -28.09 7.92 -14.46
C VAL A 64 -27.05 6.90 -14.89
N ASP A 65 -26.38 7.14 -16.02
CA ASP A 65 -25.34 6.23 -16.52
C ASP A 65 -24.13 6.19 -15.57
N ALA A 66 -23.77 7.31 -14.95
CA ALA A 66 -22.70 7.37 -13.95
C ALA A 66 -22.98 6.59 -12.65
N GLU A 67 -24.25 6.28 -12.34
CA GLU A 67 -24.59 5.51 -11.12
C GLU A 67 -24.04 4.07 -11.17
N ARG A 68 -23.85 3.48 -12.36
CA ARG A 68 -23.23 2.15 -12.50
C ARG A 68 -21.80 2.14 -11.96
N SER A 69 -21.01 3.13 -12.35
CA SER A 69 -19.62 3.32 -11.89
C SER A 69 -19.56 3.59 -10.38
N ARG A 70 -20.50 4.39 -9.86
CA ARG A 70 -20.62 4.65 -8.41
C ARG A 70 -20.95 3.40 -7.61
N PHE A 71 -21.85 2.57 -8.12
CA PHE A 71 -22.21 1.31 -7.49
C PHE A 71 -20.99 0.36 -7.42
N SER A 72 -20.32 0.12 -8.55
CA SER A 72 -19.10 -0.72 -8.60
C SER A 72 -18.01 -0.20 -7.65
N ARG A 73 -17.80 1.12 -7.63
CA ARG A 73 -16.87 1.76 -6.69
C ARG A 73 -17.26 1.53 -5.24
N SER A 74 -18.54 1.69 -4.89
CA SER A 74 -19.03 1.52 -3.51
C SER A 74 -18.84 0.08 -3.03
N VAL A 75 -19.12 -0.90 -3.90
CA VAL A 75 -18.87 -2.32 -3.61
C VAL A 75 -17.38 -2.58 -3.41
N LEU A 76 -16.52 -2.03 -4.27
CA LEU A 76 -15.07 -2.12 -4.10
C LEU A 76 -14.58 -1.44 -2.81
N ASP A 77 -15.13 -0.30 -2.44
CA ASP A 77 -14.74 0.40 -1.20
C ASP A 77 -15.06 -0.43 0.05
N VAL A 78 -16.17 -1.19 0.01
CA VAL A 78 -16.55 -2.11 1.09
C VAL A 78 -15.72 -3.39 1.10
N LEU A 79 -15.49 -4.00 -0.07
CA LEU A 79 -14.85 -5.33 -0.18
C LEU A 79 -13.33 -5.28 -0.30
N TYR A 80 -12.81 -4.36 -1.13
CA TYR A 80 -11.40 -4.20 -1.47
C TYR A 80 -10.99 -2.71 -1.51
N PRO A 81 -11.13 -1.97 -0.40
CA PRO A 81 -10.83 -0.53 -0.33
C PRO A 81 -9.42 -0.17 -0.81
N ASP A 82 -8.46 -1.09 -0.71
CA ASP A 82 -7.09 -0.91 -1.19
C ASP A 82 -6.98 -0.66 -2.71
N LEU A 83 -7.97 -1.10 -3.49
CA LEU A 83 -8.01 -0.89 -4.94
C LEU A 83 -8.53 0.50 -5.33
N VAL A 84 -9.27 1.15 -4.43
CA VAL A 84 -10.07 2.33 -4.76
C VAL A 84 -9.71 3.57 -3.97
N THR A 85 -9.04 3.42 -2.83
CA THR A 85 -8.58 4.50 -1.95
C THR A 85 -7.33 5.20 -2.49
N PRO A 86 -7.08 6.48 -2.13
CA PRO A 86 -5.85 7.16 -2.49
C PRO A 86 -4.63 6.46 -1.88
N ALA A 87 -3.44 6.65 -2.46
CA ALA A 87 -2.18 6.25 -1.83
C ALA A 87 -1.57 7.50 -1.16
N PRO A 88 -1.41 7.52 0.17
CA PRO A 88 -0.75 8.65 0.85
C PRO A 88 0.71 8.79 0.42
N ALA A 89 1.30 9.96 0.69
CA ALA A 89 2.73 10.17 0.50
C ALA A 89 3.55 9.28 1.46
N THR A 90 4.66 8.72 0.99
CA THR A 90 5.49 7.76 1.77
C THR A 90 6.97 8.00 1.57
N ALA A 91 7.79 7.61 2.53
CA ALA A 91 9.25 7.58 2.39
C ALA A 91 9.92 6.61 3.37
N MET A 92 11.22 6.41 3.19
CA MET A 92 12.08 5.75 4.17
C MET A 92 12.84 6.79 4.99
N ALA A 93 12.82 6.66 6.31
CA ALA A 93 13.48 7.58 7.24
C ALA A 93 14.40 6.83 8.20
N VAL A 94 15.60 7.36 8.45
CA VAL A 94 16.53 6.88 9.47
C VAL A 94 16.33 7.68 10.74
N LEU A 95 16.07 6.98 11.84
CA LEU A 95 15.95 7.55 13.18
C LEU A 95 17.32 7.49 13.87
N LYS A 96 18.03 8.62 13.93
CA LYS A 96 19.35 8.66 14.57
C LYS A 96 19.19 8.56 16.10
N PRO A 97 19.77 7.55 16.78
CA PRO A 97 19.66 7.44 18.23
C PRO A 97 20.29 8.63 18.95
N GLY A 98 19.56 9.21 19.90
CA GLY A 98 20.05 10.29 20.75
C GLY A 98 21.03 9.82 21.83
N GLN A 99 21.65 10.78 22.53
CA GLN A 99 22.65 10.48 23.57
C GLN A 99 22.12 9.60 24.70
N GLN A 100 20.82 9.67 25.00
CA GLN A 100 20.21 8.83 26.04
C GLN A 100 20.28 7.34 25.70
N VAL A 101 20.03 6.97 24.44
CA VAL A 101 20.10 5.58 23.95
C VAL A 101 21.49 4.98 24.14
N GLN A 102 22.53 5.82 24.09
CA GLN A 102 23.93 5.40 24.29
C GLN A 102 24.19 4.74 25.65
N THR A 103 23.32 4.96 26.63
CA THR A 103 23.39 4.41 27.98
C THR A 103 22.34 3.35 28.29
N MET A 104 21.48 3.01 27.34
CA MET A 104 20.36 2.08 27.52
C MET A 104 20.74 0.66 27.08
N PRO A 105 21.06 -0.27 28.01
CA PRO A 105 21.44 -1.65 27.65
C PRO A 105 20.28 -2.44 27.03
N ALA A 106 19.03 -2.10 27.34
CA ALA A 106 17.84 -2.74 26.78
C ALA A 106 17.43 -2.18 25.39
N GLY A 107 18.14 -1.17 24.88
CA GLY A 107 17.70 -0.40 23.71
C GLY A 107 16.47 0.47 24.01
N HIS A 108 16.01 1.21 23.01
CA HIS A 108 14.78 2.00 23.10
C HIS A 108 13.87 1.71 21.91
N VAL A 109 12.62 1.35 22.16
CA VAL A 109 11.66 1.04 21.08
C VAL A 109 10.87 2.29 20.72
N VAL A 110 11.11 2.84 19.52
CA VAL A 110 10.19 3.79 18.89
C VAL A 110 9.02 3.01 18.34
N LYS A 111 7.83 3.30 18.85
CA LYS A 111 6.62 2.55 18.48
C LYS A 111 6.16 2.85 17.06
N ARG A 112 5.47 1.88 16.46
CA ARG A 112 4.64 2.12 15.28
C ARG A 112 3.64 3.22 15.58
N ASN A 113 3.27 3.97 14.55
CA ASN A 113 2.39 5.13 14.58
C ASN A 113 2.94 6.33 15.38
N THR A 114 4.24 6.33 15.74
CA THR A 114 4.90 7.53 16.27
C THR A 114 4.85 8.64 15.22
N ARG A 115 4.37 9.82 15.62
CA ARG A 115 4.14 10.96 14.73
C ARG A 115 5.42 11.75 14.49
N LEU A 116 5.67 12.07 13.23
CA LEU A 116 6.70 12.98 12.76
C LEU A 116 6.04 14.18 12.09
N VAL A 117 6.52 15.39 12.39
CA VAL A 117 5.97 16.63 11.86
C VAL A 117 7.05 17.39 11.10
N SER A 118 6.70 17.89 9.92
CA SER A 118 7.59 18.72 9.11
C SER A 118 7.79 20.11 9.72
N SER A 119 8.87 20.78 9.33
CA SER A 119 8.97 22.22 9.48
C SER A 119 7.82 22.93 8.75
N LEU A 120 7.46 24.12 9.22
CA LEU A 120 6.47 24.97 8.55
C LEU A 120 7.15 25.73 7.41
N GLN A 121 6.62 25.63 6.20
CA GLN A 121 7.16 26.36 5.05
C GLN A 121 6.60 27.78 4.95
N PRO A 122 7.36 28.73 4.37
CA PRO A 122 6.85 30.07 4.07
C PRO A 122 5.60 30.03 3.18
N GLY A 123 4.56 30.76 3.57
CA GLY A 123 3.29 30.82 2.82
C GLY A 123 2.32 29.67 3.09
N LEU A 124 2.73 28.62 3.83
CA LEU A 124 1.84 27.56 4.29
C LEU A 124 1.45 27.77 5.75
N SER A 125 0.23 27.33 6.11
CA SER A 125 -0.31 27.42 7.48
C SER A 125 -0.34 26.06 8.20
N THR A 126 0.06 24.99 7.50
CA THR A 126 -0.07 23.61 7.97
C THR A 126 1.25 22.87 7.80
N ARG A 127 1.65 22.13 8.83
CA ARG A 127 2.78 21.20 8.79
C ARG A 127 2.31 19.83 8.31
N CYS A 128 3.14 19.15 7.54
CA CYS A 128 2.88 17.76 7.15
C CYS A 128 3.12 16.84 8.35
N THR A 129 2.22 15.89 8.57
CA THR A 129 2.30 14.89 9.64
C THR A 129 2.46 13.50 9.03
N PHE A 130 3.46 12.77 9.48
CA PHE A 130 3.75 11.40 9.08
C PHE A 130 3.71 10.49 10.29
N SER A 131 3.54 9.19 10.06
CA SER A 131 3.59 8.16 11.09
C SER A 131 4.56 7.04 10.70
N THR A 132 5.25 6.48 11.69
CA THR A 132 6.09 5.28 11.50
C THR A 132 5.22 4.05 11.23
N ALA A 133 5.62 3.19 10.30
CA ALA A 133 4.81 2.03 9.93
C ALA A 133 5.13 0.74 10.70
N GLN A 134 6.20 0.71 11.50
CA GLN A 134 6.59 -0.44 12.31
C GLN A 134 7.34 -0.01 13.58
N ASP A 135 7.38 -0.88 14.59
CA ASP A 135 8.23 -0.71 15.77
C ASP A 135 9.70 -0.74 15.34
N MET A 136 10.50 0.18 15.87
CA MET A 136 11.93 0.28 15.57
C MET A 136 12.74 0.37 16.86
N THR A 137 13.62 -0.60 17.10
CA THR A 137 14.47 -0.61 18.29
C THR A 137 15.78 0.10 18.01
N LEU A 138 16.01 1.21 18.72
CA LEU A 138 17.23 1.99 18.68
C LEU A 138 18.28 1.36 19.60
N TRP A 139 19.46 1.13 19.05
CA TRP A 139 20.59 0.53 19.73
C TRP A 139 21.80 1.46 19.68
N PRO A 140 22.68 1.43 20.70
CA PRO A 140 23.89 2.23 20.72
C PRO A 140 25.01 1.57 19.89
N ILE A 141 24.74 1.22 18.63
CA ILE A 141 25.65 0.47 17.75
C ILE A 141 25.83 1.17 16.41
N ALA A 142 26.94 0.85 15.73
CA ALA A 142 27.20 1.27 14.37
C ALA A 142 27.89 0.15 13.57
N ILE A 143 27.69 0.16 12.26
CA ILE A 143 28.41 -0.71 11.32
C ILE A 143 29.77 -0.08 11.05
N THR A 144 30.85 -0.75 11.45
CA THR A 144 32.22 -0.23 11.29
C THR A 144 32.86 -0.65 9.98
N SER A 145 32.58 -1.87 9.52
CA SER A 145 33.11 -2.38 8.26
C SER A 145 32.17 -3.38 7.61
N VAL A 146 32.23 -3.40 6.28
CA VAL A 146 31.58 -4.38 5.43
C VAL A 146 32.66 -5.01 4.57
N SER A 147 32.68 -6.33 4.47
CA SER A 147 33.65 -7.04 3.65
C SER A 147 32.95 -8.15 2.88
N TYR A 148 33.25 -8.26 1.60
CA TYR A 148 32.78 -9.34 0.75
C TYR A 148 33.94 -10.23 0.32
N PHE A 149 33.80 -11.54 0.52
CA PHE A 149 34.81 -12.56 0.22
C PHE A 149 34.31 -13.41 -0.93
N GLN A 150 35.06 -13.41 -2.05
CA GLN A 150 34.59 -13.96 -3.32
C GLN A 150 34.90 -15.46 -3.52
N ASP A 151 35.81 -16.01 -2.72
CA ASP A 151 36.28 -17.38 -2.88
C ASP A 151 36.60 -18.05 -1.53
N ARG A 152 36.75 -19.38 -1.56
CA ARG A 152 37.07 -20.18 -0.37
C ARG A 152 38.43 -19.83 0.24
N SER A 153 39.37 -19.33 -0.57
CA SER A 153 40.70 -18.95 -0.09
C SER A 153 40.63 -17.71 0.81
N ALA A 154 39.88 -16.69 0.39
CA ALA A 154 39.65 -15.49 1.17
C ALA A 154 38.81 -15.77 2.43
N LEU A 155 37.84 -16.69 2.36
CA LEU A 155 37.10 -17.16 3.53
C LEU A 155 38.04 -17.78 4.58
N ALA A 156 38.91 -18.69 4.15
CA ALA A 156 39.89 -19.32 5.04
C ALA A 156 40.85 -18.29 5.66
N ALA A 157 41.35 -17.34 4.87
CA ALA A 157 42.21 -16.24 5.34
C ALA A 157 41.50 -15.28 6.32
N ALA A 158 40.17 -15.18 6.23
CA ALA A 158 39.32 -14.43 7.16
C ALA A 158 38.88 -15.26 8.39
N GLY A 159 39.28 -16.52 8.48
CA GLY A 159 38.86 -17.44 9.53
C GLY A 159 37.37 -17.79 9.47
N ILE A 160 36.76 -17.71 8.29
CA ILE A 160 35.35 -18.02 8.07
C ILE A 160 35.25 -19.48 7.60
N GLY A 161 34.86 -20.35 8.53
CA GLY A 161 34.61 -21.77 8.27
C GLY A 161 33.13 -22.09 8.05
N PRO A 162 32.78 -23.38 7.96
CA PRO A 162 31.40 -23.83 7.89
C PRO A 162 30.59 -23.40 9.12
N ILE A 163 29.35 -22.95 8.90
CA ILE A 163 28.42 -22.51 9.94
C ILE A 163 27.35 -23.58 10.10
N GLY A 164 27.20 -24.14 11.32
CA GLY A 164 26.24 -25.20 11.57
C GLY A 164 26.47 -26.47 10.74
N GLY A 165 27.70 -26.69 10.24
CA GLY A 165 28.05 -27.79 9.34
C GLY A 165 27.89 -27.47 7.84
N THR A 166 27.36 -26.30 7.48
CA THR A 166 27.16 -25.88 6.08
C THR A 166 28.29 -24.94 5.64
N GLY A 167 28.99 -25.31 4.56
CA GLY A 167 30.00 -24.47 3.91
C GLY A 167 29.41 -23.55 2.83
N GLY A 168 30.12 -22.45 2.55
CA GLY A 168 29.81 -21.53 1.45
C GLY A 168 31.01 -21.33 0.52
N GLU A 169 30.77 -20.74 -0.65
CA GLU A 169 31.81 -20.37 -1.62
C GLU A 169 32.22 -18.91 -1.51
N ALA A 170 31.31 -18.07 -1.03
CA ALA A 170 31.52 -16.64 -0.78
C ALA A 170 30.86 -16.24 0.55
N ALA A 171 31.22 -15.09 1.09
CA ALA A 171 30.57 -14.56 2.28
C ALA A 171 30.52 -13.03 2.32
N LEU A 172 29.46 -12.51 2.93
CA LEU A 172 29.36 -11.12 3.35
C LEU A 172 29.57 -11.05 4.86
N ARG A 173 30.49 -10.21 5.31
CA ARG A 173 30.76 -9.95 6.72
C ARG A 173 30.43 -8.50 7.06
N LEU A 174 29.64 -8.32 8.11
CA LEU A 174 29.33 -7.03 8.73
C LEU A 174 29.98 -6.99 10.12
N ALA A 175 30.79 -5.98 10.39
CA ALA A 175 31.34 -5.73 11.72
C ALA A 175 30.57 -4.59 12.39
N LEU A 176 30.17 -4.81 13.64
CA LEU A 176 29.38 -3.90 14.46
C LEU A 176 30.16 -3.57 15.73
N THR A 177 30.11 -2.33 16.18
CA THR A 177 30.66 -1.92 17.49
C THR A 177 29.65 -1.07 18.25
N ARG A 178 29.82 -1.01 19.57
CA ARG A 178 29.06 -0.09 20.42
C ARG A 178 29.60 1.34 20.24
N THR A 179 28.71 2.31 20.06
CA THR A 179 29.07 3.74 19.94
C THR A 179 29.02 4.47 21.30
N GLY A 180 28.28 3.92 22.27
CA GLY A 180 28.14 4.46 23.62
C GLY A 180 29.18 3.95 24.62
N LYS A 181 29.07 4.41 25.88
CA LYS A 181 29.89 3.89 26.99
C LYS A 181 29.47 2.46 27.33
N GLY A 182 30.44 1.62 27.71
CA GLY A 182 30.22 0.22 28.10
C GLY A 182 30.65 -0.77 27.02
N LYS A 183 30.46 -2.05 27.30
CA LYS A 183 30.83 -3.16 26.40
C LYS A 183 29.62 -3.65 25.59
N LEU A 184 29.84 -4.39 24.50
CA LEU A 184 28.74 -4.88 23.67
C LEU A 184 27.91 -5.98 24.39
N ASP A 185 28.55 -6.78 25.24
CA ASP A 185 27.94 -7.86 26.04
C ASP A 185 26.87 -7.43 27.04
N GLU A 186 26.88 -6.16 27.44
CA GLU A 186 25.85 -5.54 28.28
C GLU A 186 24.53 -5.31 27.54
N LEU A 187 24.52 -5.33 26.20
CA LEU A 187 23.33 -5.06 25.41
C LEU A 187 22.39 -6.28 25.35
N ALA A 188 21.08 -6.01 25.45
CA ALA A 188 20.02 -6.98 25.21
C ALA A 188 19.69 -7.12 23.71
N LEU A 189 20.72 -7.07 22.85
CA LEU A 189 20.58 -7.15 21.40
C LEU A 189 20.37 -8.60 20.96
N ASP A 190 19.11 -8.99 20.74
CA ASP A 190 18.75 -10.29 20.17
C ASP A 190 18.37 -10.22 18.68
N GLN A 191 17.74 -9.12 18.27
CA GLN A 191 17.25 -8.92 16.92
C GLN A 191 17.79 -7.62 16.33
N LEU A 192 18.27 -7.69 15.09
CA LEU A 192 18.78 -6.54 14.33
C LEU A 192 18.19 -6.52 12.93
N ASP A 193 17.57 -5.39 12.59
CA ASP A 193 17.04 -5.13 11.26
C ASP A 193 18.08 -4.35 10.45
N LEU A 194 18.59 -4.97 9.39
CA LEU A 194 19.56 -4.38 8.46
C LEU A 194 18.83 -3.89 7.23
N TYR A 195 18.74 -2.58 7.05
CA TYR A 195 18.17 -2.00 5.83
C TYR A 195 19.23 -1.90 4.74
N PHE A 196 18.92 -2.36 3.54
CA PHE A 196 19.82 -2.22 2.39
C PHE A 196 19.63 -0.84 1.76
N ALA A 197 20.65 0.00 1.88
CA ALA A 197 20.66 1.32 1.30
C ALA A 197 21.22 1.32 -0.13
N GLY A 198 20.90 2.38 -0.86
CA GLY A 198 21.35 2.58 -2.24
C GLY A 198 20.44 1.91 -3.28
N ARG A 199 19.99 2.70 -4.27
CA ARG A 199 19.01 2.27 -5.27
C ARG A 199 19.47 1.09 -6.14
N THR A 200 20.78 0.98 -6.40
CA THR A 200 21.35 -0.06 -7.28
C THR A 200 21.78 -1.32 -6.54
N LYS A 201 22.29 -1.18 -5.31
CA LYS A 201 22.83 -2.29 -4.52
C LYS A 201 21.78 -2.98 -3.65
N ALA A 202 20.77 -2.25 -3.16
CA ALA A 202 19.73 -2.83 -2.32
C ALA A 202 19.01 -4.04 -2.95
N PRO A 203 18.64 -4.01 -4.25
CA PRO A 203 18.02 -5.17 -4.89
C PRO A 203 18.98 -6.37 -5.04
N LEU A 204 20.27 -6.12 -5.28
CA LEU A 204 21.30 -7.16 -5.39
C LEU A 204 21.57 -7.83 -4.03
N LEU A 205 21.60 -7.02 -2.96
CA LEU A 205 21.71 -7.51 -1.59
C LEU A 205 20.53 -8.39 -1.22
N PHE A 206 19.31 -7.96 -1.56
CA PHE A 206 18.11 -8.77 -1.37
C PHE A 206 18.21 -10.12 -2.09
N ASP A 207 18.57 -10.12 -3.39
CA ASP A 207 18.68 -11.34 -4.18
C ASP A 207 19.77 -12.28 -3.66
N ALA A 208 20.90 -11.75 -3.19
CA ALA A 208 21.99 -12.55 -2.63
C ALA A 208 21.62 -13.16 -1.28
N ILE A 209 21.04 -12.36 -0.37
CA ILE A 209 20.69 -12.79 0.98
C ILE A 209 19.54 -13.79 0.97
N PHE A 210 18.48 -13.56 0.19
CA PHE A 210 17.34 -14.47 0.18
C PHE A 210 17.40 -15.56 -0.90
N GLY A 211 18.24 -15.42 -1.93
CA GLY A 211 18.35 -16.39 -3.03
C GLY A 211 19.59 -17.29 -3.02
N ALA A 212 20.69 -16.83 -2.40
CA ALA A 212 21.96 -17.55 -2.40
C ALA A 212 22.54 -17.84 -1.00
N CYS A 213 22.00 -17.24 0.05
CA CYS A 213 22.48 -17.50 1.42
C CYS A 213 22.12 -18.92 1.87
N VAL A 214 23.10 -19.62 2.43
CA VAL A 214 22.94 -21.00 2.93
C VAL A 214 23.04 -21.10 4.44
N ALA A 215 23.73 -20.17 5.08
CA ALA A 215 23.86 -20.11 6.53
C ALA A 215 24.22 -18.70 6.98
N ILE A 216 23.75 -18.33 8.17
CA ILE A 216 24.15 -17.12 8.86
C ILE A 216 24.80 -17.53 10.17
N GLY A 217 25.85 -16.82 10.56
CA GLY A 217 26.41 -16.96 11.89
C GLY A 217 26.93 -15.63 12.41
N ALA A 218 27.16 -15.60 13.72
CA ALA A 218 27.81 -14.48 14.36
C ALA A 218 28.93 -14.94 15.29
N ARG A 219 29.90 -14.05 15.49
CA ARG A 219 31.01 -14.24 16.45
C ARG A 219 31.44 -12.91 17.05
N PRO A 220 32.07 -12.92 18.23
CA PRO A 220 32.85 -11.78 18.68
C PRO A 220 33.94 -11.43 17.67
N GLU A 221 34.25 -10.16 17.52
CA GLU A 221 35.27 -9.68 16.58
C GLU A 221 36.62 -10.38 16.82
N GLY A 222 37.16 -10.96 15.75
CA GLY A 222 38.38 -11.77 15.81
C GLY A 222 38.28 -13.05 14.98
N LYS A 223 39.28 -13.27 14.11
CA LYS A 223 39.30 -14.37 13.14
C LYS A 223 39.29 -15.77 13.79
N THR A 224 39.77 -15.89 15.03
CA THR A 224 39.89 -17.16 15.78
C THR A 224 38.67 -17.45 16.65
N ASN A 225 37.74 -16.51 16.79
CA ASN A 225 36.58 -16.68 17.64
C ASN A 225 35.58 -17.66 17.02
N ARG A 226 34.89 -18.42 17.89
CA ARG A 226 33.93 -19.43 17.48
C ARG A 226 32.76 -18.79 16.75
N LEU A 227 32.51 -19.24 15.53
CA LEU A 227 31.36 -18.85 14.73
C LEU A 227 30.13 -19.65 15.16
N SER A 228 29.14 -18.96 15.70
CA SER A 228 27.90 -19.57 16.19
C SER A 228 26.81 -19.46 15.11
N PRO A 229 26.09 -20.55 14.79
CA PRO A 229 25.02 -20.50 13.82
C PRO A 229 23.84 -19.68 14.33
N LEU A 230 23.22 -18.92 13.43
CA LEU A 230 22.00 -18.16 13.65
C LEU A 230 20.86 -18.72 12.79
N PRO A 231 19.60 -18.42 13.12
CA PRO A 231 18.47 -18.60 12.21
C PRO A 231 18.71 -17.92 10.86
N GLY A 232 18.02 -18.40 9.82
CA GLY A 232 18.06 -17.78 8.50
C GLY A 232 17.51 -16.33 8.51
N PRO A 233 17.84 -15.52 7.49
CA PRO A 233 17.42 -14.14 7.45
C PRO A 233 15.90 -14.06 7.25
N GLU A 234 15.24 -13.16 7.97
CA GLU A 234 13.82 -12.92 7.82
C GLU A 234 13.55 -11.63 7.03
N MET A 235 12.51 -11.66 6.19
CA MET A 235 12.03 -10.48 5.49
C MET A 235 11.21 -9.61 6.44
N VAL A 236 11.38 -8.29 6.36
CA VAL A 236 10.63 -7.27 7.13
C VAL A 236 9.56 -6.64 6.24
N GLY A 237 8.46 -6.19 6.83
CA GLY A 237 7.30 -5.62 6.14
C GLY A 237 6.28 -6.66 5.71
N ILE A 238 6.44 -7.92 6.12
CA ILE A 238 5.59 -9.05 5.72
C ILE A 238 4.39 -9.21 6.65
N SER A 239 4.62 -9.12 7.97
CA SER A 239 3.57 -9.27 8.97
C SER A 239 2.67 -8.03 9.02
N ASP A 240 1.59 -8.10 9.79
CA ASP A 240 0.60 -7.02 9.81
C ASP A 240 0.91 -5.91 10.81
N ASP A 241 1.62 -6.25 11.88
CA ASP A 241 2.21 -5.29 12.80
C ASP A 241 3.28 -4.41 12.11
N GLU A 242 3.79 -4.85 10.96
CA GLU A 242 4.72 -4.08 10.14
C GLU A 242 4.06 -3.34 8.98
N ALA A 243 2.74 -3.49 8.75
CA ALA A 243 2.00 -2.94 7.59
C ALA A 243 2.17 -1.41 7.39
N LEU A 244 2.40 -0.97 6.14
CA LEU A 244 2.48 0.46 5.79
C LEU A 244 1.10 1.06 5.70
N MET A 245 0.21 0.37 4.97
CA MET A 245 -1.17 0.79 4.78
C MET A 245 -2.05 0.18 5.88
N PRO A 246 -3.05 0.92 6.37
CA PRO A 246 -3.92 0.45 7.44
C PRO A 246 -4.72 -0.77 7.00
N ARG A 247 -4.86 -1.74 7.91
CA ARG A 247 -5.69 -2.91 7.64
C ARG A 247 -7.14 -2.52 7.38
N THR A 248 -7.73 -3.24 6.45
CA THR A 248 -9.12 -3.06 6.02
C THR A 248 -9.98 -4.18 6.59
N ARG A 249 -9.53 -5.43 6.45
CA ARG A 249 -10.12 -6.61 7.10
C ARG A 249 -9.04 -7.66 7.40
N PRO A 250 -9.13 -8.41 8.52
CA PRO A 250 -8.18 -9.49 8.84
C PRO A 250 -8.12 -10.60 7.78
N THR A 251 -9.19 -10.82 7.01
CA THR A 251 -9.32 -11.97 6.10
C THR A 251 -8.66 -11.75 4.72
N PHE A 252 -8.30 -10.52 4.34
CA PHE A 252 -7.94 -10.14 2.95
C PHE A 252 -6.48 -9.69 2.77
N GLU A 253 -5.61 -10.02 3.72
CA GLU A 253 -4.32 -9.38 3.96
C GLU A 253 -3.23 -9.63 2.89
N GLY A 254 -3.34 -10.65 2.03
CA GLY A 254 -2.31 -10.97 1.05
C GLY A 254 -2.09 -9.87 0.00
N TYR A 255 -3.16 -9.16 -0.36
CA TYR A 255 -3.14 -8.12 -1.39
C TYR A 255 -2.42 -6.84 -0.95
N ARG A 256 -2.29 -6.61 0.37
CA ARG A 256 -1.53 -5.49 0.93
C ARG A 256 -0.08 -5.50 0.43
N LEU A 257 0.56 -6.67 0.41
CA LEU A 257 1.96 -6.81 -0.01
C LEU A 257 2.16 -6.39 -1.47
N LEU A 258 1.21 -6.71 -2.34
CA LEU A 258 1.24 -6.28 -3.74
C LEU A 258 1.13 -4.76 -3.84
N ARG A 259 0.17 -4.17 -3.12
CA ARG A 259 0.00 -2.71 -3.08
C ARG A 259 1.26 -2.01 -2.59
N GLU A 260 1.83 -2.47 -1.48
CA GLU A 260 3.06 -1.90 -0.91
C GLU A 260 4.24 -2.05 -1.87
N TYR A 261 4.34 -3.16 -2.60
CA TYR A 261 5.40 -3.36 -3.60
C TYR A 261 5.33 -2.37 -4.74
N PHE A 262 4.14 -2.13 -5.32
CA PHE A 262 3.99 -1.18 -6.41
C PHE A 262 4.05 0.28 -5.95
N VAL A 263 3.73 0.57 -4.68
CA VAL A 263 3.84 1.92 -4.12
C VAL A 263 5.27 2.26 -3.67
N MET A 264 5.91 1.38 -2.92
CA MET A 264 7.22 1.61 -2.30
C MET A 264 7.96 0.28 -2.07
N PRO A 265 8.59 -0.29 -3.11
CA PRO A 265 9.28 -1.59 -3.01
C PRO A 265 10.47 -1.54 -2.04
N GLU A 266 11.05 -0.35 -1.81
CA GLU A 266 12.18 -0.15 -0.91
C GLU A 266 11.89 -0.62 0.52
N ARG A 267 10.62 -0.58 0.92
CA ARG A 267 10.15 -1.07 2.22
C ARG A 267 10.53 -2.52 2.51
N PHE A 268 10.75 -3.35 1.48
CA PHE A 268 11.08 -4.76 1.65
C PHE A 268 12.59 -5.04 1.58
N HIS A 269 13.43 -4.03 1.37
CA HIS A 269 14.88 -4.19 1.31
C HIS A 269 15.50 -4.25 2.72
N TYR A 270 15.12 -5.27 3.47
CA TYR A 270 15.62 -5.56 4.80
C TYR A 270 16.08 -7.02 4.91
N ALA A 271 17.03 -7.25 5.82
CA ALA A 271 17.22 -8.56 6.44
C ALA A 271 17.19 -8.40 7.96
N ARG A 272 16.25 -9.11 8.60
CA ARG A 272 16.21 -9.28 10.04
C ARG A 272 17.06 -10.48 10.44
N VAL A 273 17.97 -10.24 11.37
CA VAL A 273 18.84 -11.25 11.98
C VAL A 273 18.45 -11.38 13.44
N SER A 274 18.06 -12.60 13.85
CA SER A 274 17.57 -12.91 15.20
C SER A 274 18.50 -13.89 15.92
N GLY A 275 18.34 -14.06 17.23
CA GLY A 275 19.16 -14.98 18.03
C GLY A 275 20.58 -14.49 18.29
N LEU A 276 20.80 -13.17 18.24
CA LEU A 276 22.13 -12.56 18.47
C LEU A 276 22.54 -12.58 19.94
N GLN A 277 21.58 -12.65 20.88
CA GLN A 277 21.85 -12.46 22.30
C GLN A 277 22.94 -13.40 22.88
N PRO A 278 22.97 -14.71 22.55
CA PRO A 278 23.99 -15.61 23.07
C PRO A 278 25.41 -15.24 22.64
N VAL A 279 25.56 -14.70 21.42
CA VAL A 279 26.86 -14.27 20.88
C VAL A 279 27.24 -12.91 21.45
N VAL A 280 26.28 -11.97 21.50
CA VAL A 280 26.49 -10.62 22.04
C VAL A 280 27.05 -10.67 23.45
N ARG A 281 26.53 -11.54 24.33
CA ARG A 281 27.02 -11.76 25.70
C ARG A 281 28.49 -12.19 25.82
N THR A 282 29.12 -12.58 24.72
CA THR A 282 30.54 -12.96 24.65
C THR A 282 31.41 -11.91 23.95
N CYS A 283 30.81 -10.79 23.51
CA CYS A 283 31.48 -9.73 22.78
C CYS A 283 31.87 -8.58 23.72
N GLU A 284 33.14 -8.48 24.10
CA GLU A 284 33.62 -7.30 24.86
C GLU A 284 33.84 -6.08 23.95
N GLY A 285 34.21 -6.31 22.68
CA GLY A 285 34.50 -5.29 21.67
C GLY A 285 33.43 -5.24 20.57
N GLY A 286 33.76 -5.77 19.40
CA GLY A 286 32.85 -5.85 18.26
C GLY A 286 32.13 -7.19 18.08
N LEU A 287 31.13 -7.18 17.22
CA LEU A 287 30.36 -8.34 16.76
C LEU A 287 30.50 -8.45 15.24
N GLU A 288 30.82 -9.63 14.74
CA GLU A 288 30.78 -9.94 13.30
C GLU A 288 29.54 -10.78 12.98
N ILE A 289 28.73 -10.31 12.03
CA ILE A 289 27.63 -11.09 11.41
C ILE A 289 28.09 -11.51 10.02
N ILE A 290 27.98 -12.80 9.73
CA ILE A 290 28.48 -13.41 8.49
C ILE A 290 27.34 -14.15 7.78
N PHE A 291 27.12 -13.80 6.52
CA PHE A 291 26.22 -14.50 5.60
C PHE A 291 27.08 -15.35 4.65
N LEU A 292 26.92 -16.67 4.70
CA LEU A 292 27.55 -17.59 3.74
C LEU A 292 26.66 -17.76 2.53
N PHE A 293 27.26 -17.70 1.34
CA PHE A 293 26.57 -17.89 0.06
C PHE A 293 27.03 -19.18 -0.63
N ARG A 294 26.11 -19.88 -1.29
CA ARG A 294 26.44 -21.08 -2.10
C ARG A 294 27.23 -20.79 -3.38
N ARG A 295 27.30 -19.53 -3.79
CA ARG A 295 28.01 -19.07 -4.99
C ARG A 295 28.49 -17.63 -4.78
N PRO A 296 29.51 -17.18 -5.52
CA PRO A 296 29.87 -15.77 -5.54
C PRO A 296 28.81 -14.91 -6.24
N ALA A 297 28.58 -13.72 -5.70
CA ALA A 297 27.93 -12.55 -6.30
C ALA A 297 28.98 -11.42 -6.46
N PRO A 298 29.74 -11.39 -7.58
CA PRO A 298 30.78 -10.39 -7.80
C PRO A 298 30.28 -8.94 -7.73
N GLU A 299 29.00 -8.71 -7.98
CA GLU A 299 28.36 -7.39 -7.90
C GLU A 299 28.39 -6.79 -6.48
N LEU A 300 28.67 -7.60 -5.46
CA LEU A 300 28.80 -7.21 -4.06
C LEU A 300 30.25 -6.88 -3.64
N ALA A 301 31.21 -6.86 -4.58
CA ALA A 301 32.63 -6.60 -4.27
C ALA A 301 32.87 -5.25 -3.59
N ASP A 302 32.21 -4.20 -4.09
CA ASP A 302 32.47 -2.81 -3.68
C ASP A 302 31.47 -2.33 -2.61
N LEU A 303 31.00 -3.24 -1.75
CA LEU A 303 30.11 -2.89 -0.64
C LEU A 303 30.85 -2.07 0.42
N THR A 304 30.15 -1.07 0.94
CA THR A 304 30.63 -0.14 1.97
C THR A 304 29.64 -0.13 3.15
N PRO A 305 30.05 0.37 4.33
CA PRO A 305 29.12 0.56 5.44
C PRO A 305 27.90 1.44 5.10
N ALA A 306 28.02 2.36 4.14
CA ALA A 306 26.93 3.23 3.71
C ALA A 306 25.82 2.49 2.91
N ASP A 307 26.10 1.26 2.44
CA ASP A 307 25.10 0.41 1.76
C ASP A 307 24.18 -0.32 2.76
N PHE A 308 24.42 -0.14 4.06
CA PHE A 308 23.59 -0.67 5.14
C PHE A 308 23.23 0.44 6.11
N GLU A 309 21.94 0.65 6.33
CA GLU A 309 21.44 1.60 7.31
C GLU A 309 20.84 0.86 8.50
N LEU A 310 21.15 1.34 9.70
CA LEU A 310 20.47 0.91 10.92
C LEU A 310 19.34 1.90 11.22
N PHE A 311 18.30 1.43 11.91
CA PHE A 311 17.20 2.27 12.39
C PHE A 311 16.42 2.98 11.27
N ALA A 312 16.42 2.41 10.06
CA ALA A 312 15.59 2.86 8.97
C ALA A 312 14.17 2.30 9.14
N THR A 313 13.14 3.16 9.07
CA THR A 313 11.73 2.77 9.10
C THR A 313 10.97 3.43 7.96
N PRO A 314 9.99 2.75 7.35
CA PRO A 314 9.03 3.41 6.48
C PRO A 314 8.16 4.40 7.26
N ILE A 315 7.88 5.54 6.64
CA ILE A 315 6.95 6.57 7.13
C ILE A 315 5.85 6.83 6.09
N ILE A 316 4.66 7.17 6.57
CA ILE A 316 3.48 7.44 5.73
C ILE A 316 2.76 8.71 6.20
N ASN A 317 2.29 9.53 5.25
CA ASN A 317 1.48 10.72 5.50
C ASN A 317 0.04 10.33 5.85
N LEU A 318 -0.14 9.65 6.98
CA LEU A 318 -1.42 9.15 7.45
C LEU A 318 -1.48 9.22 8.97
N PHE A 319 -2.48 9.90 9.49
CA PHE A 319 -2.61 10.13 10.93
C PHE A 319 -4.08 10.25 11.34
N GLU A 320 -4.37 9.88 12.58
CA GLU A 320 -5.69 10.05 13.17
C GLU A 320 -5.92 11.51 13.57
N ARG A 321 -7.12 12.00 13.26
CA ARG A 321 -7.55 13.35 13.60
C ARG A 321 -9.04 13.38 13.90
N GLU A 322 -9.38 14.11 14.95
CA GLU A 322 -10.75 14.51 15.25
C GLU A 322 -11.19 15.60 14.26
N CYS A 323 -12.29 15.35 13.55
CA CYS A 323 -12.84 16.27 12.58
C CYS A 323 -13.67 17.36 13.28
N ASN A 324 -13.97 18.46 12.59
CA ASN A 324 -14.93 19.40 13.15
C ASN A 324 -16.34 18.79 13.20
N VAL A 325 -17.04 19.00 14.32
CA VAL A 325 -18.42 18.56 14.53
C VAL A 325 -19.30 18.95 13.35
N VAL A 326 -19.99 17.95 12.78
CA VAL A 326 -20.88 18.13 11.63
C VAL A 326 -22.29 18.39 12.12
N GLU A 327 -22.80 19.60 11.89
CA GLU A 327 -24.20 19.91 12.11
C GLU A 327 -25.03 19.39 10.93
N LEU A 328 -26.04 18.58 11.21
CA LEU A 328 -26.89 17.99 10.21
C LEU A 328 -27.89 19.01 9.66
N ASP A 329 -27.71 19.40 8.42
CA ASP A 329 -28.72 20.11 7.65
C ASP A 329 -29.76 19.10 7.12
N GLN A 330 -30.95 19.07 7.71
CA GLN A 330 -32.04 18.17 7.33
C GLN A 330 -32.54 18.37 5.88
N ARG A 331 -32.18 19.48 5.23
CA ARG A 331 -32.51 19.75 3.82
C ARG A 331 -31.54 19.06 2.86
N LYS A 332 -30.40 18.56 3.37
CA LYS A 332 -29.37 17.89 2.59
C LYS A 332 -29.34 16.41 2.93
N THR A 333 -29.34 15.58 1.89
CA THR A 333 -29.20 14.11 2.06
C THR A 333 -27.80 13.68 2.49
N ARG A 334 -26.80 14.55 2.33
CA ARG A 334 -25.37 14.27 2.52
C ARG A 334 -24.68 15.50 3.08
N GLN A 335 -23.79 15.30 4.03
CA GLN A 335 -22.96 16.34 4.62
C GLN A 335 -21.52 16.17 4.15
N VAL A 336 -20.83 17.28 3.85
CA VAL A 336 -19.39 17.24 3.54
C VAL A 336 -18.61 17.12 4.83
N LEU A 337 -17.65 16.20 4.85
CA LEU A 337 -16.75 16.04 5.97
C LEU A 337 -15.49 16.88 5.76
N HIS A 338 -15.11 17.62 6.81
CA HIS A 338 -13.88 18.39 6.84
C HIS A 338 -13.07 17.99 8.08
N ALA A 339 -11.85 17.53 7.88
CA ALA A 339 -10.90 17.32 8.98
C ALA A 339 -10.59 18.64 9.70
N ASP A 340 -10.55 19.74 8.95
CA ASP A 340 -10.49 21.10 9.47
C ASP A 340 -11.18 22.06 8.49
N ARG A 341 -12.26 22.72 8.92
CA ARG A 341 -13.03 23.69 8.12
C ARG A 341 -12.24 24.94 7.78
N THR A 342 -11.34 25.37 8.66
CA THR A 342 -10.49 26.55 8.42
C THR A 342 -9.40 26.28 7.40
N ARG A 343 -9.05 25.00 7.21
CA ARG A 343 -7.95 24.51 6.37
C ARG A 343 -8.42 23.35 5.47
N ALA A 344 -9.60 23.49 4.88
CA ALA A 344 -10.23 22.43 4.09
C ALA A 344 -9.42 22.00 2.84
N ARG A 345 -8.44 22.82 2.41
CA ARG A 345 -7.53 22.48 1.31
C ARG A 345 -6.33 21.64 1.76
N ASP A 346 -5.95 21.69 3.03
CA ASP A 346 -4.70 21.12 3.54
C ASP A 346 -4.85 19.69 4.05
N PHE A 347 -6.09 19.23 4.24
CA PHE A 347 -6.38 17.89 4.72
C PHE A 347 -7.32 17.17 3.77
N GLU A 348 -7.08 15.88 3.60
CA GLU A 348 -7.96 14.97 2.91
C GLU A 348 -8.32 13.81 3.85
N ILE A 349 -9.60 13.49 3.95
CA ILE A 349 -10.05 12.34 4.73
C ILE A 349 -9.69 11.09 3.94
N TYR A 350 -8.83 10.24 4.51
CA TYR A 350 -8.49 8.93 3.97
C TYR A 350 -9.58 7.90 4.29
N ARG A 351 -10.01 7.84 5.56
CA ARG A 351 -11.05 6.92 6.03
C ARG A 351 -11.71 7.45 7.29
N VAL A 352 -13.02 7.27 7.40
CA VAL A 352 -13.75 7.52 8.66
C VAL A 352 -13.55 6.32 9.58
N LEU A 353 -13.07 6.56 10.80
CA LEU A 353 -12.82 5.53 11.80
C LEU A 353 -14.00 5.35 12.74
N ARG A 354 -14.61 6.45 13.16
CA ARG A 354 -15.68 6.48 14.15
C ARG A 354 -16.63 7.63 13.85
N VAL A 355 -17.92 7.37 14.01
CA VAL A 355 -18.98 8.38 13.93
C VAL A 355 -19.87 8.22 15.16
N GLU A 356 -20.09 9.31 15.88
CA GLU A 356 -20.92 9.32 17.08
C GLU A 356 -21.92 10.47 17.04
N ASP A 357 -23.08 10.27 17.70
CA ASP A 357 -23.99 11.35 18.05
C ASP A 357 -23.36 12.20 19.14
N ALA A 358 -22.98 13.44 18.80
CA ALA A 358 -22.34 14.35 19.73
C ALA A 358 -23.26 14.80 20.88
N ASP A 359 -24.57 14.53 20.80
CA ASP A 359 -25.53 14.84 21.85
C ASP A 359 -25.86 13.62 22.75
N SER A 360 -25.21 12.47 22.53
CA SER A 360 -25.43 11.21 23.25
C SER A 360 -24.13 10.70 23.90
N GLU A 361 -24.24 9.83 24.89
CA GLU A 361 -23.09 9.22 25.58
C GLU A 361 -23.23 7.69 25.64
N GLY A 362 -22.11 6.99 25.77
CA GLY A 362 -22.06 5.54 25.89
C GLY A 362 -22.27 4.80 24.57
N SER A 363 -22.70 3.54 24.64
CA SER A 363 -22.92 2.70 23.45
C SER A 363 -23.99 3.23 22.50
N ASP A 364 -24.90 4.07 23.00
CA ASP A 364 -25.99 4.66 22.23
C ASP A 364 -25.54 5.91 21.46
N ALA A 365 -24.31 6.40 21.66
CA ALA A 365 -23.71 7.43 20.85
C ALA A 365 -23.16 6.88 19.53
N GLU A 366 -22.74 5.61 19.50
CA GLU A 366 -22.13 5.01 18.32
C GLU A 366 -23.12 4.91 17.16
N ILE A 367 -22.66 5.37 15.99
CA ILE A 367 -23.38 5.24 14.72
C ILE A 367 -22.54 4.31 13.84
N PRO A 368 -22.93 3.03 13.69
CA PRO A 368 -22.17 2.09 12.87
C PRO A 368 -22.30 2.38 11.37
N GLU A 369 -21.33 1.90 10.60
CA GLU A 369 -21.37 1.95 9.14
C GLU A 369 -22.48 1.04 8.58
N LEU A 370 -23.16 1.48 7.52
CA LEU A 370 -24.28 0.80 6.88
C LEU A 370 -23.94 -0.62 6.42
N PHE A 371 -22.72 -0.90 5.99
CA PHE A 371 -22.31 -2.23 5.52
C PHE A 371 -21.54 -3.06 6.57
N SER A 372 -21.72 -2.73 7.85
CA SER A 372 -21.10 -3.46 8.97
C SER A 372 -22.01 -4.56 9.55
N LEU A 373 -21.43 -5.53 10.27
CA LEU A 373 -22.19 -6.56 11.01
C LEU A 373 -22.88 -5.99 12.27
N GLY A 374 -22.65 -4.71 12.60
CA GLY A 374 -23.15 -4.02 13.79
C GLY A 374 -24.42 -3.20 13.58
N GLN A 375 -25.07 -3.27 12.42
CA GLN A 375 -26.22 -2.41 12.05
C GLN A 375 -27.40 -2.41 13.05
N ASN A 376 -27.52 -3.44 13.89
CA ASN A 376 -28.55 -3.57 14.90
C ASN A 376 -28.09 -3.14 16.31
N ARG A 377 -26.87 -2.61 16.47
CA ARG A 377 -26.31 -2.11 17.73
C ARG A 377 -26.30 -0.57 17.75
N GLY A 378 -26.39 0.02 18.93
CA GLY A 378 -26.22 1.46 19.15
C GLY A 378 -27.48 2.30 18.90
N SER A 379 -27.25 3.55 18.47
CA SER A 379 -28.24 4.64 18.32
C SER A 379 -29.43 4.37 17.38
N GLY A 380 -29.44 3.23 16.67
CA GLY A 380 -30.38 2.89 15.62
C GLY A 380 -30.19 3.68 14.31
N TRP A 381 -29.18 4.54 14.24
CA TRP A 381 -28.74 5.21 13.03
C TRP A 381 -27.57 4.46 12.41
N VAL A 382 -27.44 4.54 11.08
CA VAL A 382 -26.28 4.02 10.36
C VAL A 382 -25.77 5.06 9.38
N TYR A 383 -24.45 5.11 9.16
CA TYR A 383 -23.86 6.03 8.20
C TYR A 383 -23.31 5.33 6.96
N SER A 384 -23.25 6.04 5.84
CA SER A 384 -22.49 5.63 4.67
C SER A 384 -21.65 6.81 4.16
N THR A 385 -20.50 6.51 3.58
CA THR A 385 -19.61 7.52 3.01
C THR A 385 -19.56 7.42 1.49
N GLU A 386 -19.43 8.57 0.85
CA GLU A 386 -19.25 8.68 -0.60
C GLU A 386 -18.07 9.60 -0.90
N ARG A 387 -17.06 9.09 -1.60
CA ARG A 387 -15.89 9.87 -2.04
C ARG A 387 -16.11 10.42 -3.43
N ARG A 388 -15.85 11.72 -3.62
CA ARG A 388 -15.94 12.40 -4.92
C ARG A 388 -14.71 13.27 -5.16
N PRO A 389 -14.27 13.43 -6.43
CA PRO A 389 -13.26 14.41 -6.78
C PRO A 389 -13.61 15.79 -6.25
N ARG A 390 -12.65 16.45 -5.60
CA ARG A 390 -12.83 17.81 -5.10
C ARG A 390 -13.19 18.72 -6.28
N ARG A 391 -14.17 19.60 -6.07
CA ARG A 391 -14.45 20.65 -7.04
C ARG A 391 -13.45 21.79 -6.88
N ALA A 392 -12.90 22.24 -8.00
CA ALA A 392 -12.13 23.47 -8.04
C ALA A 392 -12.98 24.63 -7.49
N THR A 393 -12.35 25.46 -6.66
CA THR A 393 -12.96 26.68 -6.12
C THR A 393 -13.15 27.72 -7.21
N GLU A 394 -13.94 28.77 -6.93
CA GLU A 394 -14.21 29.80 -7.93
C GLU A 394 -12.95 30.49 -8.42
N ASP A 395 -11.99 30.75 -7.52
CA ASP A 395 -10.69 31.34 -7.86
C ASP A 395 -9.87 30.40 -8.75
N GLU A 396 -9.76 29.11 -8.39
CA GLU A 396 -9.04 28.12 -9.20
C GLU A 396 -9.67 27.95 -10.59
N ARG A 397 -10.99 28.10 -10.70
CA ARG A 397 -11.71 28.05 -11.99
C ARG A 397 -11.51 29.32 -12.81
N ARG A 398 -11.45 30.48 -12.15
CA ARG A 398 -11.21 31.79 -12.78
C ARG A 398 -9.79 31.88 -13.32
N ASP A 399 -8.82 31.48 -12.50
CA ASP A 399 -7.40 31.58 -12.81
C ASP A 399 -6.90 30.38 -13.64
N GLY A 400 -7.69 29.30 -13.68
CA GLY A 400 -7.35 28.06 -14.38
C GLY A 400 -6.19 27.29 -13.73
N LEU A 401 -5.79 27.67 -12.53
CA LEU A 401 -4.62 27.17 -11.83
C LEU A 401 -5.05 26.55 -10.49
N THR A 402 -4.61 25.31 -10.26
CA THR A 402 -4.72 24.62 -8.96
C THR A 402 -3.37 24.66 -8.26
N ARG A 403 -3.36 24.51 -6.92
CA ARG A 403 -2.11 24.57 -6.12
C ARG A 403 -1.08 23.53 -6.59
N THR A 404 -1.55 22.33 -6.92
CA THR A 404 -0.76 21.24 -7.53
C THR A 404 -1.64 20.44 -8.48
N SER A 405 -1.05 19.50 -9.22
CA SER A 405 -1.80 18.52 -10.03
C SER A 405 -2.66 17.56 -9.19
N TYR A 406 -2.42 17.45 -7.87
CA TYR A 406 -3.19 16.63 -6.97
C TYR A 406 -4.30 17.47 -6.32
N THR A 407 -5.53 17.34 -6.83
CA THR A 407 -6.68 18.08 -6.29
C THR A 407 -7.26 17.45 -5.02
N GLY A 408 -7.06 16.14 -4.85
CA GLY A 408 -7.65 15.31 -3.80
C GLY A 408 -9.16 15.10 -3.95
N ASP A 409 -9.71 14.33 -3.01
CA ASP A 409 -11.14 14.06 -2.94
C ASP A 409 -11.80 14.72 -1.72
N ASP A 410 -13.11 14.91 -1.81
CA ASP A 410 -13.99 15.25 -0.70
C ASP A 410 -14.83 14.03 -0.31
N VAL A 411 -15.01 13.82 0.99
CA VAL A 411 -15.82 12.73 1.53
C VAL A 411 -17.14 13.30 2.03
N PHE A 412 -18.24 12.70 1.57
CA PHE A 412 -19.59 13.01 1.99
C PHE A 412 -20.10 11.90 2.89
N LEU A 413 -20.84 12.26 3.94
CA LEU A 413 -21.48 11.33 4.85
C LEU A 413 -23.00 11.47 4.76
N ALA A 414 -23.68 10.34 4.61
CA ALA A 414 -25.13 10.24 4.72
C ALA A 414 -25.48 9.43 5.97
N VAL A 415 -26.52 9.84 6.68
CA VAL A 415 -27.08 9.07 7.78
C VAL A 415 -28.44 8.54 7.35
N SER A 416 -28.71 7.28 7.69
CA SER A 416 -29.97 6.60 7.37
C SER A 416 -30.44 5.76 8.55
N ARG A 417 -31.70 5.31 8.48
CA ARG A 417 -32.35 4.55 9.54
C ARG A 417 -32.83 3.20 8.98
N PRO A 418 -32.40 2.07 9.54
CA PRO A 418 -32.95 0.77 9.19
C PRO A 418 -34.44 0.68 9.57
N LEU A 419 -35.24 0.01 8.73
CA LEU A 419 -36.70 -0.06 8.88
C LEU A 419 -37.16 -0.60 10.25
N ALA A 420 -36.40 -1.54 10.81
CA ALA A 420 -36.71 -2.23 12.07
C ALA A 420 -36.19 -1.52 13.34
N SER A 421 -35.55 -0.35 13.21
CA SER A 421 -34.99 0.36 14.37
C SER A 421 -36.10 0.97 15.24
N ALA A 422 -36.19 0.57 16.51
CA ALA A 422 -37.17 1.09 17.45
C ALA A 422 -36.65 2.42 18.04
N THR A 423 -37.36 3.52 17.76
CA THR A 423 -37.23 4.84 18.43
C THR A 423 -35.81 5.42 18.58
N ASN A 424 -35.47 6.40 17.73
CA ASN A 424 -34.22 7.14 17.86
C ASN A 424 -34.51 8.62 18.15
N ARG A 425 -33.67 9.22 18.99
CA ARG A 425 -33.59 10.67 19.16
C ARG A 425 -33.27 11.34 17.81
N PRO A 426 -33.81 12.53 17.50
CA PRO A 426 -33.41 13.26 16.31
C PRO A 426 -31.93 13.61 16.39
N LEU A 427 -31.18 13.12 15.40
CA LEU A 427 -29.75 13.38 15.28
C LEU A 427 -29.53 14.81 14.78
N LYS A 428 -28.65 15.55 15.46
CA LYS A 428 -28.37 16.96 15.13
C LYS A 428 -26.91 17.22 14.82
N ARG A 429 -26.00 16.59 15.57
CA ARG A 429 -24.57 16.85 15.50
C ARG A 429 -23.82 15.53 15.48
N LEU A 430 -22.82 15.42 14.61
CA LEU A 430 -21.96 14.25 14.54
C LEU A 430 -20.56 14.62 15.01
N ASP A 431 -20.03 13.81 15.93
CA ASP A 431 -18.60 13.75 16.18
C ASP A 431 -17.96 12.67 15.29
N ILE A 432 -16.80 12.98 14.72
CA ILE A 432 -16.17 12.12 13.70
C ILE A 432 -14.67 12.06 13.95
N MET A 433 -14.16 10.84 14.08
CA MET A 433 -12.73 10.56 14.04
C MET A 433 -12.38 9.95 12.69
N ALA A 434 -11.32 10.46 12.05
CA ALA A 434 -10.90 9.99 10.73
C ALA A 434 -9.38 9.86 10.63
N LEU A 435 -8.94 8.93 9.78
CA LEU A 435 -7.60 8.95 9.22
C LEU A 435 -7.53 10.02 8.14
N CYS A 436 -6.52 10.87 8.21
CA CYS A 436 -6.32 11.99 7.31
C CYS A 436 -4.92 11.95 6.69
N THR A 437 -4.80 12.54 5.51
CA THR A 437 -3.53 12.90 4.88
C THR A 437 -3.44 14.43 4.79
N ASN A 438 -2.26 14.96 4.48
CA ASN A 438 -2.05 16.38 4.21
C ASN A 438 -2.31 16.75 2.73
N ARG A 439 -3.14 15.96 2.04
CA ARG A 439 -3.48 16.14 0.62
C ARG A 439 -2.22 16.37 -0.23
N ASP A 440 -2.11 17.52 -0.89
CA ASP A 440 -1.04 17.89 -1.81
C ASP A 440 0.14 18.61 -1.15
N LEU A 441 0.09 18.90 0.16
CA LEU A 441 1.21 19.56 0.84
C LEU A 441 2.54 18.79 0.73
N PRO A 442 2.58 17.44 0.80
CA PRO A 442 3.83 16.68 0.59
C PRO A 442 4.44 16.82 -0.82
N ILE A 443 3.71 17.38 -1.79
CA ILE A 443 4.25 17.65 -3.15
C ILE A 443 5.02 18.97 -3.17
N LEU A 444 4.69 19.91 -2.28
CA LEU A 444 5.32 21.23 -2.20
C LEU A 444 6.70 21.18 -1.52
N ASP A 445 6.94 20.15 -0.72
CA ASP A 445 8.23 19.85 -0.09
C ASP A 445 8.50 18.36 -0.18
N ASP A 446 9.32 17.94 -1.15
CA ASP A 446 9.65 16.54 -1.36
C ASP A 446 10.78 16.05 -0.44
N ASN A 447 11.44 16.94 0.31
CA ASN A 447 12.50 16.58 1.27
C ASN A 447 12.41 17.40 2.57
N PRO A 448 11.30 17.30 3.32
CA PRO A 448 11.08 18.11 4.50
C PRO A 448 12.01 17.70 5.65
N THR A 449 12.37 18.68 6.48
CA THR A 449 12.99 18.39 7.77
C THR A 449 11.91 17.91 8.75
N LEU A 450 12.05 16.69 9.25
CA LEU A 450 11.09 16.05 10.15
C LEU A 450 11.60 16.05 11.59
N THR A 451 10.67 16.23 12.53
CA THR A 451 10.91 16.12 13.98
C THR A 451 9.85 15.23 14.60
N LEU A 452 10.18 14.49 15.66
CA LEU A 452 9.19 13.68 16.37
C LEU A 452 8.30 14.59 17.21
N GLU A 453 7.00 14.29 17.24
CA GLU A 453 6.07 14.92 18.17
C GLU A 453 6.18 14.29 19.57
N ALA A 454 6.56 13.01 19.63
CA ALA A 454 6.80 12.28 20.87
C ALA A 454 8.18 12.60 21.49
N GLY A 455 8.30 12.40 22.80
CA GLY A 455 9.55 12.56 23.55
C GLY A 455 10.54 11.39 23.41
N ASP A 456 10.47 10.62 22.32
CA ASP A 456 11.41 9.53 22.05
C ASP A 456 12.85 10.08 21.90
N PRO A 457 13.88 9.34 22.35
CA PRO A 457 15.28 9.77 22.33
C PRO A 457 15.90 9.65 20.93
N VAL A 458 15.35 10.37 19.96
CA VAL A 458 15.83 10.48 18.57
C VAL A 458 16.50 11.85 18.40
N GLU A 459 17.75 11.87 17.97
CA GLU A 459 18.50 13.12 17.75
C GLU A 459 18.05 13.84 16.48
N SER A 460 17.89 13.09 15.39
CA SER A 460 17.48 13.62 14.10
C SER A 460 16.84 12.54 13.23
N VAL A 461 16.05 12.99 12.27
CA VAL A 461 15.38 12.14 11.28
C VAL A 461 15.94 12.50 9.90
N ARG A 462 16.51 11.52 9.20
CA ARG A 462 17.05 11.70 7.85
C ARG A 462 16.26 10.87 6.85
N LEU A 463 15.76 11.49 5.79
CA LEU A 463 15.15 10.77 4.69
C LEU A 463 16.21 10.10 3.80
N LEU A 464 15.95 8.86 3.36
CA LEU A 464 16.83 8.11 2.45
C LEU A 464 16.59 8.44 0.96
N GLY A 465 15.66 9.36 0.69
CA GLY A 465 15.31 9.86 -0.63
C GLY A 465 14.12 10.82 -0.53
N ALA A 466 13.77 11.45 -1.66
CA ALA A 466 12.60 12.29 -1.74
C ALA A 466 11.31 11.50 -1.42
N LEU A 467 10.32 12.20 -0.86
CA LEU A 467 8.99 11.66 -0.63
C LEU A 467 8.38 11.15 -1.94
N ARG A 468 7.77 9.97 -1.88
CA ARG A 468 6.88 9.52 -2.95
C ARG A 468 5.58 10.34 -2.85
N PRO A 469 5.15 11.03 -3.91
CA PRO A 469 3.96 11.88 -3.86
C PRO A 469 2.68 11.04 -3.69
N PRO A 470 1.61 11.64 -3.14
CA PRO A 470 0.33 10.95 -3.01
C PRO A 470 -0.27 10.65 -4.39
N GLN A 471 -1.00 9.54 -4.49
CA GLN A 471 -1.72 9.13 -5.70
C GLN A 471 -3.23 9.22 -5.49
N PRO A 472 -3.98 9.78 -6.45
CA PRO A 472 -5.41 10.04 -6.29
C PRO A 472 -6.19 8.73 -6.17
N ALA A 473 -7.37 8.79 -5.55
CA ALA A 473 -8.30 7.67 -5.57
C ALA A 473 -8.81 7.41 -7.00
N ILE A 474 -9.25 6.19 -7.31
CA ILE A 474 -9.90 5.94 -8.61
C ILE A 474 -11.26 6.66 -8.61
N PRO A 475 -11.57 7.62 -9.50
CA PRO A 475 -12.89 8.26 -9.46
C PRO A 475 -13.99 7.31 -9.91
N ALA A 476 -15.20 7.43 -9.34
CA ALA A 476 -16.40 6.93 -10.01
C ALA A 476 -16.78 7.92 -11.11
N ALA A 477 -16.14 7.79 -12.26
CA ALA A 477 -16.41 8.61 -13.43
C ALA A 477 -16.96 7.75 -14.57
N LEU A 478 -17.73 8.41 -15.44
CA LEU A 478 -17.96 7.89 -16.77
C LEU A 478 -16.70 8.13 -17.59
N PRO A 479 -16.39 7.22 -18.51
CA PRO A 479 -15.23 7.34 -19.35
C PRO A 479 -15.30 8.55 -20.29
N THR A 480 -14.15 9.12 -20.60
CA THR A 480 -14.00 10.21 -21.57
C THR A 480 -13.26 9.69 -22.81
N GLY A 481 -13.97 9.58 -23.94
CA GLY A 481 -13.40 9.16 -25.24
C GLY A 481 -13.27 7.64 -25.45
N ALA A 482 -12.81 7.22 -26.64
CA ALA A 482 -12.66 5.80 -27.02
C ALA A 482 -11.63 5.04 -26.15
N ASP A 483 -10.53 5.70 -25.74
CA ASP A 483 -9.60 5.15 -24.73
C ASP A 483 -10.25 5.10 -23.32
N GLY A 484 -11.30 5.89 -23.13
CA GLY A 484 -12.13 5.90 -21.95
C GLY A 484 -13.11 4.75 -21.92
N GLU A 485 -13.80 4.35 -23.01
CA GLU A 485 -14.84 3.31 -22.94
C GLU A 485 -14.36 2.02 -22.26
N SER A 486 -13.10 1.64 -22.48
CA SER A 486 -12.38 0.56 -21.77
C SER A 486 -12.29 0.74 -20.24
N ARG A 487 -12.35 2.00 -19.75
CA ARG A 487 -12.33 2.41 -18.33
C ARG A 487 -13.71 2.47 -17.66
N ALA A 488 -14.82 2.58 -18.38
CA ALA A 488 -16.16 2.36 -17.77
C ALA A 488 -16.24 0.96 -17.17
N ASP A 489 -15.68 0.01 -17.92
CA ASP A 489 -15.55 -1.38 -17.48
C ASP A 489 -14.38 -1.57 -16.52
N ASP A 490 -13.46 -0.64 -16.31
CA ASP A 490 -12.28 -0.88 -15.45
C ASP A 490 -12.67 -1.10 -13.97
N LEU A 491 -13.56 -0.28 -13.37
CA LEU A 491 -14.01 -0.55 -11.99
C LEU A 491 -14.83 -1.84 -11.88
N ALA A 492 -15.69 -2.12 -12.86
CA ALA A 492 -16.48 -3.35 -12.90
C ALA A 492 -15.59 -4.58 -13.17
N TRP A 493 -14.59 -4.46 -14.02
CA TRP A 493 -13.59 -5.45 -14.38
C TRP A 493 -12.65 -5.71 -13.22
N ARG A 494 -12.16 -4.67 -12.52
CA ARG A 494 -11.38 -4.82 -11.28
C ARG A 494 -12.17 -5.61 -10.25
N LEU A 495 -13.46 -5.30 -10.08
CA LEU A 495 -14.35 -6.04 -9.20
C LEU A 495 -14.54 -7.49 -9.66
N VAL A 496 -14.87 -7.71 -10.93
CA VAL A 496 -15.06 -9.06 -11.50
C VAL A 496 -13.78 -9.87 -11.43
N ALA A 497 -12.64 -9.32 -11.84
CA ALA A 497 -11.33 -9.96 -11.76
C ALA A 497 -11.06 -10.37 -10.32
N GLN A 498 -11.12 -9.43 -9.38
CA GLN A 498 -10.83 -9.69 -7.97
C GLN A 498 -11.76 -10.76 -7.35
N LEU A 499 -13.05 -10.77 -7.72
CA LEU A 499 -14.02 -11.76 -7.23
C LEU A 499 -13.94 -13.11 -7.95
N ALA A 500 -13.60 -13.11 -9.24
CA ALA A 500 -13.49 -14.31 -10.08
C ALA A 500 -12.15 -15.05 -9.89
N LEU A 501 -11.19 -14.42 -9.22
CA LEU A 501 -9.87 -14.96 -8.90
C LEU A 501 -9.96 -16.06 -7.83
N ASN A 502 -10.36 -17.25 -8.26
CA ASN A 502 -10.17 -18.48 -7.51
C ASN A 502 -8.70 -18.91 -7.66
N PHE A 503 -7.87 -18.61 -6.65
CA PHE A 503 -6.40 -18.69 -6.74
C PHE A 503 -5.87 -20.09 -7.13
N LEU A 504 -6.56 -21.16 -6.77
CA LEU A 504 -6.23 -22.54 -7.18
C LEU A 504 -6.36 -22.78 -8.69
N SER A 505 -7.05 -21.90 -9.43
CA SER A 505 -7.19 -21.94 -10.87
C SER A 505 -6.13 -21.13 -11.63
N LEU A 506 -5.30 -20.31 -10.95
CA LEU A 506 -4.29 -19.45 -11.57
C LEU A 506 -3.15 -20.24 -12.22
N ALA A 507 -2.88 -21.42 -11.70
CA ALA A 507 -1.79 -22.28 -12.17
C ALA A 507 -2.30 -23.60 -12.75
N LYS A 508 -3.60 -23.64 -13.12
CA LYS A 508 -4.20 -24.79 -13.81
C LYS A 508 -3.65 -24.86 -15.23
N GLU A 509 -3.17 -26.03 -15.63
CA GLU A 509 -2.65 -26.27 -16.97
C GLU A 509 -3.64 -25.78 -18.05
N GLY A 510 -3.12 -25.00 -19.01
CA GLY A 510 -3.88 -24.49 -20.15
C GLY A 510 -4.42 -23.06 -20.03
N ARG A 511 -4.36 -22.39 -18.87
CA ARG A 511 -4.79 -20.98 -18.72
C ARG A 511 -3.70 -19.92 -18.86
N GLY A 512 -2.43 -20.32 -18.89
CA GLY A 512 -1.31 -19.38 -19.03
C GLY A 512 -1.10 -18.49 -17.79
N VAL A 513 -0.32 -17.42 -17.96
CA VAL A 513 0.03 -16.46 -16.90
C VAL A 513 -0.94 -15.28 -16.80
N ASP A 514 -1.79 -15.08 -17.81
CA ASP A 514 -2.68 -13.94 -17.96
C ASP A 514 -3.56 -13.67 -16.73
N PRO A 515 -4.12 -14.69 -16.04
CA PRO A 515 -4.90 -14.44 -14.82
C PRO A 515 -4.08 -13.84 -13.66
N LEU A 516 -2.78 -14.17 -13.58
CA LEU A 516 -1.88 -13.58 -12.60
C LEU A 516 -1.48 -12.15 -13.00
N HIS A 517 -1.22 -11.90 -14.29
CA HIS A 517 -0.98 -10.54 -14.79
C HIS A 517 -2.18 -9.64 -14.53
N ALA A 518 -3.38 -10.10 -14.91
CA ALA A 518 -4.62 -9.38 -14.65
C ALA A 518 -4.81 -9.04 -13.16
N LEU A 519 -4.42 -9.93 -12.23
CA LEU A 519 -4.42 -9.64 -10.79
C LEU A 519 -3.40 -8.54 -10.44
N LEU A 520 -2.16 -8.70 -10.89
CA LEU A 520 -1.06 -7.82 -10.53
C LEU A 520 -1.24 -6.42 -11.11
N ASP A 521 -1.76 -6.30 -12.33
CA ASP A 521 -2.07 -5.04 -13.00
C ASP A 521 -3.06 -4.19 -12.20
N LEU A 522 -4.01 -4.82 -11.47
CA LEU A 522 -4.93 -4.10 -10.56
C LEU A 522 -4.17 -3.24 -9.54
N TYR A 523 -3.02 -3.71 -9.07
CA TYR A 523 -2.19 -3.03 -8.08
C TYR A 523 -1.06 -2.21 -8.71
N ALA A 524 -0.53 -2.66 -9.85
CA ALA A 524 0.52 -1.98 -10.60
C ALA A 524 0.07 -0.59 -11.08
N ASP A 525 -1.15 -0.49 -11.61
CA ASP A 525 -1.75 0.78 -12.07
C ASP A 525 -1.90 1.83 -10.96
N ARG A 526 -1.84 1.40 -9.69
CA ARG A 526 -1.95 2.25 -8.50
C ARG A 526 -0.61 2.73 -7.98
N GLY A 527 0.47 2.14 -8.45
CA GLY A 527 1.82 2.38 -7.99
C GLY A 527 2.65 3.24 -8.93
N ASP A 528 3.95 3.04 -8.86
CA ASP A 528 4.92 3.65 -9.75
C ASP A 528 4.82 3.02 -11.15
N PRO A 529 4.56 3.80 -12.23
CA PRO A 529 4.48 3.28 -13.60
C PRO A 529 5.75 2.52 -14.03
N SER A 530 6.91 2.88 -13.47
CA SER A 530 8.17 2.17 -13.75
C SER A 530 8.19 0.74 -13.20
N LEU A 531 7.42 0.47 -12.14
CA LEU A 531 7.29 -0.85 -11.53
C LEU A 531 6.19 -1.68 -12.18
N ALA A 532 5.26 -1.07 -12.91
CA ALA A 532 4.17 -1.81 -13.57
C ALA A 532 4.70 -2.84 -14.58
N ARG A 533 5.83 -2.54 -15.25
CA ARG A 533 6.49 -3.51 -16.14
C ARG A 533 6.92 -4.78 -15.41
N ASN A 534 7.15 -4.74 -14.10
CA ASN A 534 7.59 -5.89 -13.31
C ASN A 534 6.54 -7.00 -13.29
N VAL A 535 5.26 -6.69 -13.53
CA VAL A 535 4.20 -7.70 -13.71
C VAL A 535 4.58 -8.70 -14.79
N HIS A 536 5.03 -8.19 -15.93
CA HIS A 536 5.37 -8.96 -17.12
C HIS A 536 6.71 -9.69 -17.01
N SER A 537 7.46 -9.51 -15.91
CA SER A 537 8.65 -10.32 -15.64
C SER A 537 8.31 -11.78 -15.36
N ILE A 538 7.10 -12.07 -14.89
CA ILE A 538 6.63 -13.44 -14.68
C ILE A 538 6.03 -13.92 -16.00
N VAL A 539 6.76 -14.75 -16.73
CA VAL A 539 6.36 -15.18 -18.09
C VAL A 539 5.49 -16.42 -18.07
N ARG A 540 5.61 -17.22 -17.01
CA ARG A 540 4.90 -18.49 -16.86
C ARG A 540 4.72 -18.85 -15.39
N ILE A 541 3.59 -19.47 -15.09
CA ILE A 541 3.29 -20.08 -13.80
C ILE A 541 2.91 -21.54 -14.01
N ASP A 542 3.53 -22.45 -13.26
CA ASP A 542 3.14 -23.86 -13.22
C ASP A 542 2.72 -24.22 -11.80
N SER A 543 1.80 -25.17 -11.65
CA SER A 543 1.53 -25.79 -10.35
C SER A 543 1.45 -27.30 -10.44
N ARG A 544 1.85 -27.95 -9.35
CA ARG A 544 1.69 -29.40 -9.19
C ARG A 544 1.38 -29.76 -7.74
N PRO A 545 0.58 -30.82 -7.50
CA PRO A 545 0.40 -31.33 -6.15
C PRO A 545 1.71 -31.95 -5.64
N VAL A 546 2.03 -31.71 -4.37
CA VAL A 546 3.22 -32.27 -3.71
C VAL A 546 2.82 -32.79 -2.34
N ILE A 547 3.45 -33.88 -1.90
CA ILE A 547 3.37 -34.38 -0.53
C ILE A 547 4.75 -34.21 0.08
N GLU A 548 4.83 -33.52 1.21
CA GLU A 548 6.10 -33.22 1.88
C GLU A 548 5.94 -33.32 3.39
N ARG A 549 7.06 -33.58 4.08
CA ARG A 549 7.12 -33.53 5.53
C ARG A 549 6.90 -32.10 6.01
N LEU A 550 5.91 -31.90 6.87
CA LEU A 550 5.68 -30.61 7.52
C LEU A 550 6.80 -30.35 8.54
N GLN A 551 7.40 -29.17 8.47
CA GLN A 551 8.39 -28.71 9.45
C GLN A 551 7.69 -28.12 10.68
N ILE A 552 6.91 -28.95 11.37
CA ILE A 552 6.19 -28.61 12.59
C ILE A 552 6.77 -29.45 13.73
N ASP A 553 6.86 -28.87 14.92
CA ASP A 553 7.28 -29.59 16.11
C ASP A 553 6.34 -30.76 16.42
N GLY A 554 6.91 -31.92 16.75
CA GLY A 554 6.17 -33.13 17.09
C GLY A 554 6.48 -34.32 16.18
N PRO A 555 5.56 -35.31 16.07
CA PRO A 555 5.77 -36.49 15.26
C PRO A 555 5.89 -36.14 13.77
N MET A 556 6.57 -37.00 13.00
CA MET A 556 6.75 -36.79 11.56
C MET A 556 5.40 -36.82 10.84
N CYS A 557 4.92 -35.67 10.38
CA CYS A 557 3.67 -35.53 9.64
C CYS A 557 3.94 -35.18 8.17
N PHE A 558 3.18 -35.79 7.26
CA PHE A 558 3.18 -35.44 5.84
C PHE A 558 1.91 -34.66 5.52
N GLY A 559 2.07 -33.50 4.88
CA GLY A 559 0.97 -32.69 4.38
C GLY A 559 0.77 -32.91 2.89
N ARG A 560 -0.43 -32.65 2.38
CA ARG A 560 -0.66 -32.44 0.95
C ARG A 560 -0.62 -30.94 0.68
N GLY A 561 0.19 -30.53 -0.27
CA GLY A 561 0.33 -29.14 -0.67
C GLY A 561 0.36 -28.97 -2.17
N THR A 562 0.52 -27.72 -2.59
CA THR A 562 0.71 -27.33 -3.99
C THR A 562 2.07 -26.66 -4.11
N GLU A 563 2.92 -27.16 -5.01
CA GLU A 563 4.09 -26.42 -5.45
C GLU A 563 3.68 -25.48 -6.59
N VAL A 564 4.06 -24.21 -6.49
CA VAL A 564 3.88 -23.20 -7.53
C VAL A 564 5.25 -22.75 -8.02
N THR A 565 5.51 -22.90 -9.31
CA THR A 565 6.76 -22.46 -9.95
C THR A 565 6.50 -21.19 -10.75
N LEU A 566 7.20 -20.11 -10.43
CA LEU A 566 7.16 -18.83 -11.13
C LEU A 566 8.39 -18.71 -12.03
N HIS A 567 8.20 -18.64 -13.33
CA HIS A 567 9.27 -18.42 -14.29
C HIS A 567 9.48 -16.92 -14.49
N VAL A 568 10.64 -16.43 -14.09
CA VAL A 568 10.97 -15.00 -14.09
C VAL A 568 12.00 -14.69 -15.17
N ASP A 569 11.63 -13.80 -16.08
CA ASP A 569 12.51 -13.14 -17.02
C ASP A 569 13.20 -11.94 -16.35
N GLN A 570 14.52 -12.07 -16.16
CA GLN A 570 15.33 -11.09 -15.45
C GLN A 570 15.58 -9.82 -16.28
N SER A 571 15.39 -9.85 -17.60
CA SER A 571 15.64 -8.70 -18.48
C SER A 571 14.67 -7.54 -18.22
N VAL A 572 13.44 -7.87 -17.82
CA VAL A 572 12.39 -6.89 -17.48
C VAL A 572 12.68 -6.19 -16.14
N LEU A 573 13.39 -6.86 -15.24
CA LEU A 573 13.69 -6.41 -13.88
C LEU A 573 15.04 -5.68 -13.78
N ALA A 574 15.51 -5.05 -14.87
CA ALA A 574 16.76 -4.30 -14.86
C ALA A 574 16.76 -3.21 -13.78
N GLY A 575 17.74 -3.27 -12.87
CA GLY A 575 17.89 -2.36 -11.74
C GLY A 575 16.94 -2.62 -10.56
N GLN A 576 16.18 -3.71 -10.59
CA GLN A 576 15.26 -4.16 -9.54
C GLN A 576 15.63 -5.56 -9.06
N SER A 577 15.00 -6.02 -7.98
CA SER A 577 15.27 -7.35 -7.43
C SER A 577 14.58 -8.40 -8.29
N THR A 578 15.32 -9.44 -8.66
CA THR A 578 14.76 -10.55 -9.45
C THR A 578 13.90 -11.49 -8.62
N LEU A 579 14.06 -11.44 -7.29
CA LEU A 579 13.41 -12.36 -6.36
C LEU A 579 12.29 -11.72 -5.53
N LEU A 580 12.32 -10.40 -5.29
CA LEU A 580 11.41 -9.72 -4.36
C LEU A 580 9.93 -9.94 -4.69
N LEU A 581 9.49 -9.67 -5.92
CA LEU A 581 8.09 -9.89 -6.32
C LEU A 581 7.67 -11.35 -6.11
N SER A 582 8.53 -12.29 -6.48
CA SER A 582 8.26 -13.72 -6.30
C SER A 582 8.21 -14.15 -4.83
N ALA A 583 9.00 -13.50 -3.96
CA ALA A 583 8.97 -13.71 -2.52
C ALA A 583 7.65 -13.24 -1.90
N LEU A 584 7.17 -12.06 -2.33
CA LEU A 584 5.88 -11.52 -1.89
C LEU A 584 4.71 -12.37 -2.39
N LEU A 585 4.79 -12.85 -3.64
CA LEU A 585 3.82 -13.78 -4.18
C LEU A 585 3.80 -15.11 -3.43
N ALA A 586 4.94 -15.63 -3.00
CA ALA A 586 4.99 -16.83 -2.16
C ALA A 586 4.18 -16.65 -0.86
N ARG A 587 4.25 -15.46 -0.24
CA ARG A 587 3.44 -15.11 0.95
C ARG A 587 1.96 -14.95 0.62
N LEU A 588 1.62 -14.38 -0.53
CA LEU A 588 0.25 -14.29 -1.01
C LEU A 588 -0.36 -15.68 -1.20
N PHE A 589 0.36 -16.59 -1.87
CA PHE A 589 -0.17 -17.93 -2.20
C PHE A 589 -0.44 -18.75 -0.94
N ALA A 590 0.41 -18.63 0.07
CA ALA A 590 0.22 -19.27 1.37
C ALA A 590 -1.11 -18.87 2.03
N ARG A 591 -1.53 -17.60 1.87
CA ARG A 591 -2.80 -17.09 2.42
C ARG A 591 -4.04 -17.64 1.73
N HIS A 592 -3.89 -18.16 0.51
CA HIS A 592 -4.98 -18.81 -0.21
C HIS A 592 -5.05 -20.32 -0.01
N ALA A 593 -4.00 -20.95 0.54
CA ALA A 593 -4.05 -22.35 0.91
C ALA A 593 -4.96 -22.60 2.10
N GLY A 594 -5.75 -23.67 2.01
CA GLY A 594 -6.57 -24.13 3.13
C GLY A 594 -5.71 -24.52 4.33
N ILE A 595 -6.27 -24.41 5.53
CA ILE A 595 -5.57 -24.66 6.80
C ILE A 595 -4.92 -26.06 6.90
N ASN A 596 -5.47 -27.03 6.18
CA ASN A 596 -4.98 -28.42 6.15
C ASN A 596 -3.95 -28.69 5.05
N GLY A 597 -3.50 -27.67 4.32
CA GLY A 597 -2.53 -27.78 3.25
C GLY A 597 -1.35 -26.84 3.43
N PHE A 598 -0.38 -26.94 2.53
CA PHE A 598 0.73 -25.99 2.45
C PHE A 598 0.96 -25.54 1.01
N VAL A 599 1.65 -24.42 0.86
CA VAL A 599 2.18 -23.98 -0.44
C VAL A 599 3.69 -23.93 -0.37
N ARG A 600 4.32 -24.43 -1.44
CA ARG A 600 5.74 -24.23 -1.70
C ARG A 600 5.87 -23.41 -2.97
N THR A 601 6.55 -22.29 -2.91
CA THR A 601 6.80 -21.48 -4.10
C THR A 601 8.26 -21.63 -4.51
N ARG A 602 8.50 -21.71 -5.82
CA ARG A 602 9.82 -21.77 -6.41
C ARG A 602 9.92 -20.72 -7.51
N THR A 603 11.00 -19.98 -7.53
CA THR A 603 11.29 -19.04 -8.60
C THR A 603 12.32 -19.65 -9.54
N ARG A 604 11.97 -19.79 -10.81
CA ARG A 604 12.89 -20.21 -11.86
C ARG A 604 13.36 -19.00 -12.65
N LEU A 605 14.63 -18.64 -12.49
CA LEU A 605 15.27 -17.55 -13.21
C LEU A 605 15.66 -18.04 -14.62
N LEU A 606 15.07 -17.46 -15.67
CA LEU A 606 15.21 -17.99 -17.03
C LEU A 606 16.63 -17.83 -17.59
N GLN A 607 17.27 -16.67 -17.39
CA GLN A 607 18.63 -16.43 -17.90
C GLN A 607 19.68 -17.19 -17.08
N LYS A 608 19.60 -17.14 -15.75
CA LYS A 608 20.51 -17.88 -14.87
C LYS A 608 20.25 -19.40 -14.84
N GLN A 609 19.13 -19.86 -15.43
CA GLN A 609 18.66 -21.26 -15.39
C GLN A 609 18.70 -21.86 -13.99
N GLU A 610 18.22 -21.10 -13.02
CA GLU A 610 18.31 -21.46 -11.62
C GLU A 610 16.95 -21.49 -10.95
N ASP A 611 16.76 -22.49 -10.09
CA ASP A 611 15.64 -22.60 -9.18
C ASP A 611 16.01 -22.06 -7.79
N VAL A 612 15.27 -21.06 -7.32
CA VAL A 612 15.34 -20.51 -5.96
C VAL A 612 14.09 -20.96 -5.20
N PRO A 613 14.21 -21.84 -4.19
CA PRO A 613 13.07 -22.26 -3.37
C PRO A 613 12.75 -21.21 -2.31
N TRP A 614 11.46 -20.91 -2.12
CA TRP A 614 10.97 -20.17 -0.97
C TRP A 614 10.56 -21.12 0.15
N PRO A 615 10.65 -20.71 1.42
CA PRO A 615 10.22 -21.53 2.56
C PRO A 615 8.79 -22.05 2.40
N MET A 616 8.60 -23.34 2.68
CA MET A 616 7.26 -23.94 2.73
C MET A 616 6.42 -23.19 3.76
N THR A 617 5.26 -22.70 3.35
CA THR A 617 4.36 -21.98 4.25
C THR A 617 3.05 -22.76 4.39
N PRO A 618 2.67 -23.18 5.62
CA PRO A 618 1.35 -23.74 5.89
C PRO A 618 0.25 -22.78 5.47
N GLY A 619 -0.88 -23.33 5.01
CA GLY A 619 -2.06 -22.53 4.70
C GLY A 619 -2.62 -21.89 5.97
N ASN A 620 -2.93 -20.60 5.92
CA ASN A 620 -3.53 -19.87 7.04
C ASN A 620 -4.88 -19.24 6.66
N ARG A 621 -5.55 -19.79 5.64
CA ARG A 621 -6.92 -19.40 5.32
C ARG A 621 -7.88 -19.83 6.43
N TYR A 622 -8.47 -18.85 7.12
CA TYR A 622 -9.56 -19.09 8.06
C TYR A 622 -10.74 -19.76 7.34
N LEU A 623 -11.29 -20.81 7.96
CA LEU A 623 -12.58 -21.37 7.55
C LEU A 623 -13.65 -20.32 7.92
N ILE A 624 -14.34 -19.79 6.91
CA ILE A 624 -15.50 -18.91 7.08
C ILE A 624 -16.70 -19.77 7.44
#